data_AF-A0A0F0IK19-F1
#
_entry.id   AF-A0A0F0IK19-F1
#
_cell.length_a   1.000
_cell.length_b   1.000
_cell.length_c   1.000
_cell.angle_alpha   90.00
_cell.angle_beta   90.00
_cell.angle_gamma   90.00
#
_symmetry.space_group_name_H-M   'P 1'
#
loop_
_entity.id
_entity.type
_entity.pdbx_description
1 polymer ?
#
loop_
_entity_poly.entity_id
_entity_poly.type
_entity_poly.pdbx_seq_one_letter_code
_entity_poly.pdbx_strand_id
1 'polypeptide(L)'
;MQDPDLPGPRFHTTIFVKTGPNGNGTIHEVTGDITSSEGMYYTRTFSDAPELSPEFYASQKLGVTQACKHPGEWQRVLDSVPTPPQQKAFNAKTMKTEPFKTKDPLTFYEPEELRPPLIKCTEWTMERAIPALKANGLIIEG
;
A
#
# COMPACT_ATOMS: atom_id res chain seq x y z
N MET A 1 10.44 6.48 -13.20
CA MET A 1 9.63 7.51 -13.88
C MET A 1 8.41 7.77 -13.01
N GLN A 2 8.21 9.01 -12.54
CA GLN A 2 7.02 9.35 -11.73
C GLN A 2 5.77 9.34 -12.62
N ASP A 3 4.65 8.89 -12.06
CA ASP A 3 3.37 8.89 -12.76
C ASP A 3 2.90 10.35 -12.91
N PRO A 4 2.74 10.88 -14.14
CA PRO A 4 2.33 12.26 -14.36
C PRO A 4 0.93 12.58 -13.81
N ASP A 5 0.12 11.55 -13.51
CA ASP A 5 -1.21 11.71 -12.93
C ASP A 5 -1.19 11.87 -11.38
N LEU A 6 -0.01 11.85 -10.74
CA LEU A 6 0.14 11.95 -9.28
C LEU A 6 1.13 13.07 -8.89
N PRO A 7 0.66 14.23 -8.39
CA PRO A 7 1.53 15.36 -8.08
C PRO A 7 2.38 15.12 -6.82
N GLY A 8 3.68 15.40 -6.92
CA GLY A 8 4.65 15.45 -5.81
C GLY A 8 5.50 14.18 -5.62
N PRO A 9 6.61 14.27 -4.85
CA PRO A 9 7.36 13.09 -4.44
C PRO A 9 6.46 12.19 -3.59
N ARG A 10 6.07 11.04 -4.15
CA ARG A 10 5.38 9.98 -3.41
C ARG A 10 6.42 9.02 -2.86
N PHE A 11 6.40 8.85 -1.54
CA PHE A 11 7.19 7.84 -0.86
C PHE A 11 6.35 6.56 -0.73
N HIS A 12 6.99 5.42 -0.90
CA HIS A 12 6.39 4.13 -0.59
C HIS A 12 6.22 3.99 0.92
N THR A 13 4.97 3.84 1.39
CA THR A 13 4.67 3.80 2.83
C THR A 13 4.33 2.37 3.25
N THR A 14 5.07 1.84 4.22
CA THR A 14 4.91 0.49 4.77
C THR A 14 4.67 0.54 6.28
N ILE A 15 4.27 -0.59 6.86
CA ILE A 15 4.19 -0.74 8.32
C ILE A 15 5.34 -1.64 8.76
N PHE A 16 6.22 -1.11 9.61
CA PHE A 16 7.30 -1.89 10.21
C PHE A 16 6.96 -2.27 11.65
N VAL A 17 7.05 -3.56 11.96
CA VAL A 17 6.94 -4.09 13.32
C VAL A 17 8.31 -4.54 13.76
N LYS A 18 8.93 -3.78 14.68
CA LYS A 18 10.18 -4.16 15.32
C LYS A 18 9.94 -5.35 16.26
N THR A 19 10.58 -6.49 15.97
CA THR A 19 10.40 -7.73 16.75
C THR A 19 11.69 -8.23 17.40
N GLY A 20 12.86 -7.87 16.88
CA GLY A 20 14.13 -8.38 17.40
C GLY A 20 14.93 -7.35 18.22
N PRO A 21 15.92 -7.84 19.01
CA PRO A 21 16.71 -7.00 19.91
C PRO A 21 17.58 -5.98 19.17
N ASN A 22 17.97 -6.29 17.93
CA ASN A 22 18.84 -5.45 17.12
C ASN A 22 18.08 -4.39 16.31
N GLY A 23 16.78 -4.22 16.53
CA GLY A 23 15.96 -3.29 15.73
C GLY A 23 15.37 -3.87 14.47
N ASN A 24 15.76 -5.09 14.08
CA ASN A 24 15.15 -5.81 12.98
C ASN A 24 13.72 -6.24 13.30
N GLY A 25 12.99 -6.59 12.24
CA GLY A 25 11.56 -6.77 12.34
C GLY A 25 10.93 -7.23 11.05
N THR A 26 9.64 -6.94 10.94
CA THR A 26 8.82 -7.36 9.82
C THR A 26 8.21 -6.15 9.14
N ILE A 27 8.40 -6.04 7.83
CA ILE A 27 7.71 -5.09 6.97
C ILE A 27 6.42 -5.72 6.48
N HIS A 28 5.33 -4.97 6.59
CA HIS A 28 4.04 -5.25 6.01
C HIS A 28 3.74 -4.17 4.97
N GLU A 29 3.50 -4.58 3.72
CA GLU A 29 3.30 -3.66 2.62
C GLU A 29 2.41 -4.28 1.54
N VAL A 30 1.91 -3.44 0.65
CA VAL A 30 1.43 -3.88 -0.66
C VAL A 30 2.42 -3.42 -1.71
N THR A 31 2.82 -4.35 -2.57
CA THR A 31 3.76 -4.14 -3.67
C THR A 31 3.11 -4.49 -5.01
N GLY A 32 3.82 -4.31 -6.11
CA GLY A 32 3.29 -4.41 -7.47
C GLY A 32 2.83 -3.05 -8.02
N ASP A 33 1.95 -3.07 -9.03
CA ASP A 33 1.55 -1.87 -9.74
C ASP A 33 0.08 -1.89 -10.15
N ILE A 34 -0.47 -0.71 -10.39
CA ILE A 34 -1.90 -0.51 -10.71
C ILE A 34 -2.20 -0.62 -12.22
N THR A 35 -1.22 -1.00 -13.03
CA THR A 35 -1.37 -1.25 -14.48
C THR A 35 -1.48 -2.74 -14.80
N SER A 36 -0.89 -3.58 -13.94
CA SER A 36 -0.97 -5.04 -13.99
C SER A 36 -2.38 -5.54 -13.73
N SER A 37 -2.79 -6.62 -14.42
CA SER A 37 -4.14 -7.18 -14.32
C SER A 37 -4.52 -7.65 -12.92
N GLU A 38 -3.53 -8.11 -12.15
CA GLU A 38 -3.65 -8.56 -10.76
C GLU A 38 -3.61 -7.38 -9.76
N GLY A 39 -3.21 -6.19 -10.21
CA GLY A 39 -3.02 -5.02 -9.37
C GLY A 39 -1.84 -5.17 -8.41
N MET A 40 -1.97 -4.56 -7.24
CA MET A 40 -1.01 -4.67 -6.15
C MET A 40 -1.40 -5.83 -5.23
N TYR A 41 -0.42 -6.45 -4.58
CA TYR A 41 -0.61 -7.58 -3.67
C TYR A 41 0.14 -7.35 -2.36
N TYR A 42 -0.40 -7.91 -1.29
CA TYR A 42 0.17 -7.78 0.04
C TYR A 42 1.35 -8.74 0.24
N THR A 43 2.39 -8.24 0.90
CA THR A 43 3.59 -9.01 1.24
C THR A 43 3.99 -8.76 2.69
N ARG A 44 4.66 -9.77 3.26
CA ARG A 44 5.32 -9.69 4.56
C ARG A 44 6.75 -10.17 4.43
N THR A 45 7.70 -9.31 4.78
CA THR A 45 9.12 -9.59 4.66
C THR A 45 9.83 -9.31 5.98
N PHE A 46 10.78 -10.18 6.34
CA PHE A 46 11.70 -9.88 7.43
C PHE A 46 12.76 -8.91 6.92
N SER A 47 13.07 -7.88 7.71
CA SER A 47 14.01 -6.82 7.34
C SER A 47 14.81 -6.34 8.54
N ASP A 48 16.00 -5.80 8.27
CA ASP A 48 16.69 -4.92 9.19
C ASP A 48 15.87 -3.64 9.46
N ALA A 49 16.32 -2.85 10.44
CA ALA A 49 15.69 -1.58 10.80
C ALA A 49 15.59 -0.66 9.57
N PRO A 50 14.39 -0.14 9.22
CA PRO A 50 14.19 0.68 8.03
C PRO A 50 15.14 1.89 7.95
N GLU A 51 15.52 2.44 9.10
CA GLU A 51 16.43 3.59 9.21
C GLU A 51 17.84 3.32 8.67
N LEU A 52 18.20 2.05 8.44
CA LEU A 52 19.48 1.65 7.84
C LEU A 52 19.45 1.65 6.30
N SER A 53 18.27 1.72 5.69
CA SER A 53 18.12 1.78 4.23
C SER A 53 18.38 3.20 3.71
N PRO A 54 19.14 3.36 2.62
CA PRO A 54 19.35 4.67 1.99
C PRO A 54 18.07 5.26 1.37
N GLU A 55 17.05 4.45 1.14
CA GLU A 55 15.72 4.86 0.67
C GLU A 55 14.81 5.35 1.81
N PHE A 56 15.24 5.24 3.07
CA PHE A 56 14.48 5.69 4.21
C PHE A 56 14.32 7.21 4.20
N TYR A 57 13.07 7.66 4.28
CA TYR A 57 12.75 9.08 4.37
C TYR A 57 12.37 9.49 5.80
N ALA A 58 11.37 8.83 6.37
CA ALA A 58 10.87 9.13 7.72
C ALA A 58 10.04 7.96 8.27
N SER A 59 9.82 7.97 9.58
CA SER A 59 8.93 7.03 10.28
C SER A 59 8.10 7.74 11.35
N GLN A 60 6.91 7.21 11.62
CA GLN A 60 6.08 7.62 12.74
C GLN A 60 5.69 6.40 13.57
N LYS A 61 5.87 6.48 14.89
CA LYS A 61 5.42 5.41 15.80
C LYS A 61 3.89 5.36 15.82
N LEU A 62 3.32 4.23 15.42
CA LEU A 62 1.86 4.00 15.42
C LEU A 62 1.33 3.47 16.75
N GLY A 63 2.15 2.74 17.52
CA GLY A 63 1.74 2.09 18.76
C GLY A 63 2.60 0.87 19.09
N VAL A 64 2.03 -0.09 19.82
CA VAL A 64 2.64 -1.38 20.14
C VAL A 64 1.69 -2.53 19.83
N THR A 65 2.24 -3.73 19.62
CA THR A 65 1.46 -4.97 19.44
C THR A 65 1.92 -6.00 20.46
N GLN A 66 1.00 -6.90 20.86
CA GLN A 66 1.37 -8.07 21.66
C GLN A 66 2.22 -9.02 20.82
N ALA A 67 3.32 -9.51 21.39
CA ALA A 67 4.23 -10.42 20.71
C ALA A 67 3.53 -11.72 20.25
N CYS A 68 2.59 -12.25 21.04
CA CYS A 68 1.85 -13.47 20.68
C CYS A 68 0.89 -13.30 19.47
N LYS A 69 0.54 -12.06 19.10
CA LYS A 69 -0.34 -11.77 17.96
C LYS A 69 0.43 -11.53 16.66
N HIS A 70 1.73 -11.28 16.73
CA HIS A 70 2.57 -11.01 15.56
C HIS A 70 3.51 -12.21 15.29
N PRO A 71 3.65 -12.68 14.04
CA PRO A 71 3.06 -12.13 12.80
C PRO A 71 1.68 -12.70 12.44
N GLY A 72 1.18 -13.70 13.16
CA GLY A 72 0.02 -14.51 12.74
C GLY A 72 -1.29 -13.73 12.57
N GLU A 73 -1.78 -13.10 13.63
CA GLU A 73 -3.04 -12.33 13.59
C GLU A 73 -2.93 -11.10 12.68
N TRP A 74 -1.77 -10.47 12.67
CA TRP A 74 -1.44 -9.39 11.75
C TRP A 74 -1.59 -9.80 10.29
N GLN A 75 -1.01 -10.94 9.91
CA GLN A 75 -1.16 -11.48 8.57
C GLN A 75 -2.63 -11.74 8.26
N ARG A 76 -3.35 -12.44 9.13
CA ARG A 76 -4.75 -12.80 8.91
C ARG A 76 -5.62 -11.58 8.62
N VAL A 77 -5.43 -10.50 9.39
CA VAL A 77 -6.17 -9.25 9.17
C VAL A 77 -5.74 -8.59 7.87
N LEU A 78 -4.45 -8.44 7.61
CA LEU A 78 -3.95 -7.74 6.41
C LEU A 78 -4.24 -8.48 5.10
N ASP A 79 -4.23 -9.82 5.10
CA ASP A 79 -4.65 -10.65 3.96
C ASP A 79 -6.14 -10.44 3.61
N SER A 80 -6.96 -10.03 4.60
CA SER A 80 -8.38 -9.74 4.38
C SER A 80 -8.66 -8.30 3.91
N VAL A 81 -7.66 -7.41 3.97
CA VAL A 81 -7.82 -6.01 3.53
C VAL A 81 -7.67 -5.96 2.00
N PRO A 82 -8.69 -5.47 1.25
CA PRO A 82 -8.61 -5.40 -0.20
C PRO A 82 -7.41 -4.58 -0.66
N THR A 83 -6.52 -5.21 -1.43
CA THR A 83 -5.35 -4.55 -2.03
C THR A 83 -5.77 -3.65 -3.19
N PRO A 84 -4.95 -2.65 -3.58
CA PRO A 84 -5.26 -1.81 -4.72
C PRO A 84 -5.36 -2.65 -6.02
N PRO A 85 -6.51 -2.66 -6.71
CA PRO A 85 -6.65 -3.39 -7.96
C PRO A 85 -5.94 -2.66 -9.10
N GLN A 86 -5.96 -3.26 -10.29
CA GLN A 86 -5.68 -2.55 -11.52
C GLN A 86 -6.60 -1.32 -11.62
N GLN A 87 -6.04 -0.16 -11.92
CA GLN A 87 -6.75 1.11 -12.07
C GLN A 87 -6.37 1.84 -13.36
N LYS A 88 -5.25 1.46 -14.00
CA LYS A 88 -4.80 2.03 -15.27
C LYS A 88 -4.72 0.94 -16.33
N ALA A 89 -5.05 1.30 -17.56
CA ALA A 89 -4.96 0.42 -18.72
C ALA A 89 -4.48 1.22 -19.93
N PHE A 90 -4.01 0.51 -20.97
CA PHE A 90 -3.61 1.14 -22.21
C PHE A 90 -4.84 1.56 -23.03
N ASN A 91 -4.97 2.85 -23.32
CA ASN A 91 -6.02 3.39 -24.17
C ASN A 91 -5.51 3.53 -25.61
N ALA A 92 -6.02 2.70 -26.51
CA ALA A 92 -5.64 2.72 -27.92
C ALA A 92 -6.06 4.01 -28.66
N LYS A 93 -7.02 4.78 -28.14
CA LYS A 93 -7.46 6.05 -28.76
C LYS A 93 -6.46 7.17 -28.52
N THR A 94 -5.90 7.23 -27.31
CA THR A 94 -4.97 8.29 -26.89
C THR A 94 -3.50 7.83 -26.94
N MET A 95 -3.27 6.53 -27.13
CA MET A 95 -1.96 5.86 -27.10
C MET A 95 -1.22 6.05 -25.78
N LYS A 96 -1.96 6.07 -24.65
CA LYS A 96 -1.42 6.29 -23.30
C LYS A 96 -1.93 5.25 -22.30
N THR A 97 -1.14 4.99 -21.26
CA THR A 97 -1.59 4.24 -20.08
C THR A 97 -2.25 5.22 -19.12
N GLU A 98 -3.57 5.14 -19.00
CA GLU A 98 -4.36 6.11 -18.23
C GLU A 98 -5.41 5.41 -17.34
N PRO A 99 -5.94 6.11 -16.32
CA PRO A 99 -6.98 5.55 -15.45
C PRO A 99 -8.23 5.14 -16.22
N PHE A 100 -8.77 3.97 -15.93
CA PHE A 100 -10.03 3.49 -16.50
C PHE A 100 -11.18 3.62 -15.49
N LYS A 101 -12.41 3.75 -16.02
CA LYS A 101 -13.65 3.82 -15.24
C LYS A 101 -14.24 2.43 -14.98
N THR A 102 -14.30 1.59 -16.01
CA THR A 102 -14.69 0.17 -15.90
C THR A 102 -13.65 -0.69 -16.59
N LYS A 103 -13.34 -1.86 -16.03
CA LYS A 103 -12.39 -2.81 -16.61
C LYS A 103 -13.05 -3.73 -17.64
N ASP A 104 -14.31 -4.10 -17.40
CA ASP A 104 -15.08 -4.99 -18.26
C ASP A 104 -16.55 -4.51 -18.34
N PRO A 105 -16.99 -3.90 -19.46
CA PRO A 105 -16.18 -3.54 -20.62
C PRO A 105 -15.13 -2.46 -20.26
N LEU A 106 -13.98 -2.45 -20.94
CA LEU A 106 -12.94 -1.44 -20.69
C LEU A 106 -13.40 -0.06 -21.18
N THR A 107 -13.62 0.87 -20.25
CA THR A 107 -13.97 2.27 -20.56
C THR A 107 -13.08 3.24 -19.80
N PHE A 108 -12.74 4.35 -20.44
CA PHE A 108 -11.87 5.39 -19.87
C PHE A 108 -12.68 6.64 -19.52
N TYR A 109 -12.11 7.49 -18.67
CA TYR A 109 -12.69 8.80 -18.35
C TYR A 109 -12.53 9.75 -19.52
N GLU A 110 -13.58 10.54 -19.81
CA GLU A 110 -13.50 11.62 -20.79
C GLU A 110 -12.63 12.79 -20.27
N PRO A 111 -12.11 13.68 -21.14
CA PRO A 111 -11.18 14.74 -20.74
C PRO A 111 -11.69 15.68 -19.63
N GLU A 112 -13.00 15.90 -19.53
CA GLU A 112 -13.64 16.77 -18.54
C GLU A 112 -14.33 15.98 -17.40
N GLU A 113 -14.27 14.65 -17.43
CA GLU A 113 -14.88 13.81 -16.41
C GLU A 113 -14.00 13.77 -15.16
N LEU A 114 -14.63 13.91 -14.00
CA LEU A 114 -13.93 13.87 -12.72
C LEU A 114 -13.38 12.45 -12.46
N ARG A 115 -12.06 12.37 -12.28
CA ARG A 115 -11.33 11.12 -12.02
C ARG A 115 -11.13 10.95 -10.52
N PRO A 116 -11.54 9.81 -9.92
CA PRO A 116 -11.16 9.48 -8.55
C PRO A 116 -9.63 9.41 -8.40
N PRO A 117 -9.09 9.77 -7.23
CA PRO A 117 -7.66 9.60 -6.96
C PRO A 117 -7.28 8.12 -7.00
N LEU A 118 -6.11 7.83 -7.55
CA LEU A 118 -5.57 6.47 -7.60
C LEU A 118 -5.17 6.02 -6.20
N ILE A 119 -5.53 4.79 -5.87
CA ILE A 119 -5.15 4.15 -4.61
C ILE A 119 -3.90 3.32 -4.88
N LYS A 120 -2.79 3.62 -4.22
CA LYS A 120 -1.55 2.83 -4.28
C LYS A 120 -1.21 2.31 -2.89
N CYS A 121 0.05 1.93 -2.71
CA CYS A 121 0.59 1.45 -1.44
C CYS A 121 0.36 2.41 -0.27
N THR A 122 0.63 3.70 -0.47
CA THR A 122 0.47 4.71 0.59
C THR A 122 -0.98 4.82 1.05
N GLU A 123 -1.93 4.95 0.12
CA GLU A 123 -3.35 5.03 0.45
C GLU A 123 -3.83 3.74 1.10
N TRP A 124 -3.43 2.57 0.60
CA TRP A 124 -3.77 1.30 1.24
C TRP A 124 -3.25 1.22 2.68
N THR A 125 -1.98 1.58 2.91
CA THR A 125 -1.36 1.54 4.23
C THR A 125 -2.07 2.48 5.20
N MET A 126 -2.26 3.75 4.80
CA MET A 126 -2.77 4.81 5.66
C MET A 126 -4.29 4.71 5.90
N GLU A 127 -5.06 4.42 4.84
CA GLU A 127 -6.52 4.50 4.87
C GLU A 127 -7.20 3.15 5.13
N ARG A 128 -6.49 2.03 4.93
CA ARG A 128 -7.07 0.68 5.07
C ARG A 128 -6.36 -0.17 6.11
N ALA A 129 -5.06 -0.41 5.93
CA ALA A 129 -4.31 -1.34 6.76
C ALA A 129 -4.19 -0.88 8.22
N ILE A 130 -3.74 0.36 8.46
CA ILE A 130 -3.62 0.90 9.82
C ILE A 130 -4.98 0.93 10.53
N PRO A 131 -6.07 1.45 9.94
CA PRO A 131 -7.40 1.36 10.54
C PRO A 131 -7.86 -0.07 10.84
N ALA A 132 -7.65 -1.02 9.93
CA ALA A 132 -8.03 -2.42 10.14
C ALA A 132 -7.28 -3.05 11.32
N LEU A 133 -5.98 -2.79 11.43
CA LEU A 133 -5.16 -3.28 12.55
C LEU A 133 -5.60 -2.65 13.89
N LYS A 134 -5.90 -1.35 13.91
CA LYS A 134 -6.43 -0.66 15.09
C LYS A 134 -7.79 -1.21 15.51
N ALA A 135 -8.72 -1.39 14.56
CA ALA A 135 -10.05 -1.94 14.81
C ALA A 135 -10.02 -3.36 15.40
N ASN A 136 -9.00 -4.14 15.06
CA ASN A 136 -8.78 -5.50 15.61
C ASN A 136 -7.93 -5.51 16.90
N GLY A 137 -7.57 -4.35 17.46
CA GLY A 137 -6.73 -4.27 18.66
C GLY A 137 -5.35 -4.89 18.47
N LEU A 138 -4.82 -4.83 17.25
CA LEU A 138 -3.47 -5.29 16.89
C LEU A 138 -2.44 -4.17 16.99
N ILE A 139 -2.88 -2.92 16.83
CA ILE A 139 -2.11 -1.73 17.21
C ILE A 139 -2.79 -1.14 18.45
N ILE A 140 -2.06 -1.10 19.55
CA ILE A 140 -2.47 -0.45 20.80
C ILE A 140 -1.74 0.89 20.85
N GLU A 141 -2.49 1.98 20.83
CA GLU A 141 -1.96 3.32 21.06
C GLU A 141 -1.48 3.42 22.51
N GLY A 142 -0.31 4.01 22.71
CA GLY A 142 0.32 4.18 24.02
C GLY A 142 0.43 5.64 24.39
#